data_AF-A0A9E5H1B3-F1
#
_entry.id   AF-A0A9E5H1B3-F1
#
_cell.length_a   1.000
_cell.length_b   1.000
_cell.length_c   1.000
_cell.angle_alpha   90.00
_cell.angle_beta   90.00
_cell.angle_gamma   90.00
#
_symmetry.space_group_name_H-M   'P 1'
#
loop_
_entity.id
_entity.type
_entity.pdbx_description
1 polymer ?
#
loop_
_entity_poly.entity_id
_entity_poly.type
_entity_poly.pdbx_seq_one_letter_code
_entity_poly.pdbx_strand_id
1 'polypeptide(L)'
;MDWIIKILGFIVIGLIGFSLVPLMANVLTLMNIIDVEKIPDGFGNAMITRATYIWLGSIVLSFFSLFIVAKWRYILKLAPLYAPTIFIIIYAFSQK
;
A
#
# COMPACT_ATOMS: atom_id res chain seq x y z
N MET A 1 -11.05 -19.36 18.83
CA MET A 1 -10.50 -18.05 19.22
C MET A 1 -9.45 -17.56 18.23
N ASP A 2 -8.56 -18.43 17.75
CA ASP A 2 -7.47 -18.10 16.81
C ASP A 2 -7.89 -17.46 15.49
N TRP A 3 -9.04 -17.87 14.94
CA TRP A 3 -9.57 -17.31 13.69
C TRP A 3 -10.01 -15.85 13.82
N ILE A 4 -10.56 -15.47 14.99
CA ILE A 4 -10.98 -14.08 15.25
C ILE A 4 -9.75 -13.18 15.28
N ILE A 5 -8.68 -13.59 15.95
CA ILE A 5 -7.41 -12.83 16.02
C ILE A 5 -6.78 -12.70 14.63
N LYS A 6 -6.84 -13.75 13.80
CA LYS A 6 -6.33 -13.71 12.42
C LYS A 6 -7.09 -12.69 11.55
N ILE A 7 -8.42 -12.68 11.65
CA ILE A 7 -9.28 -11.76 10.89
C ILE A 7 -9.10 -10.33 11.39
N LEU A 8 -9.08 -10.10 12.72
CA LEU A 8 -8.81 -8.78 13.28
C LEU A 8 -7.44 -8.26 12.85
N GLY A 9 -6.41 -9.11 12.90
CA GLY A 9 -5.08 -8.76 12.41
C GLY A 9 -5.07 -8.39 10.93
N PHE A 10 -5.80 -9.12 10.09
CA PHE A 10 -5.97 -8.79 8.67
C PHE A 10 -6.65 -7.42 8.46
N ILE A 11 -7.72 -7.13 9.20
CA ILE A 11 -8.43 -5.84 9.12
C ILE A 11 -7.49 -4.70 9.52
N VAL A 12 -6.78 -4.85 10.65
CA VAL A 12 -5.83 -3.84 11.14
C VAL A 12 -4.71 -3.60 10.13
N ILE A 13 -4.11 -4.65 9.59
CA ILE A 13 -3.06 -4.57 8.55
C ILE A 13 -3.59 -3.86 7.30
N GLY A 14 -4.81 -4.19 6.86
CA GLY A 14 -5.45 -3.54 5.71
C GLY A 14 -5.66 -2.05 5.93
N LEU A 15 -6.23 -1.66 7.06
CA LEU A 15 -6.50 -0.25 7.39
C LEU A 15 -5.21 0.57 7.55
N ILE A 16 -4.20 0.03 8.23
CA ILE A 16 -2.89 0.67 8.35
C ILE A 16 -2.25 0.81 6.97
N GLY A 17 -2.30 -0.23 6.13
CA GLY A 17 -1.75 -0.19 4.78
C GLY A 17 -2.37 0.90 3.92
N PHE A 18 -3.68 1.12 4.06
CA PHE A 18 -4.37 2.20 3.37
C PHE A 18 -3.95 3.59 3.87
N SER A 19 -3.81 3.78 5.18
CA SER A 19 -3.44 5.09 5.76
C SER A 19 -1.98 5.49 5.47
N LEU A 20 -1.10 4.52 5.20
CA LEU A 20 0.28 4.78 4.79
C LEU A 20 0.39 5.42 3.40
N VAL A 21 -0.59 5.22 2.51
CA VAL A 21 -0.63 5.78 1.15
C VAL A 21 -0.56 7.32 1.16
N PRO A 22 -1.51 8.05 1.77
CA PRO A 22 -1.45 9.50 1.82
C PRO A 22 -0.27 10.02 2.65
N LEU A 23 0.12 9.30 3.70
CA LEU A 23 1.29 9.67 4.51
C LEU A 23 2.57 9.64 3.69
N MET A 24 2.79 8.59 2.89
CA MET A 24 3.95 8.48 2.01
C MET A 24 3.95 9.56 0.93
N ALA A 25 2.79 9.85 0.32
CA ALA A 25 2.67 10.94 -0.65
C ALA A 25 3.09 12.30 -0.06
N ASN A 26 2.67 12.60 1.18
CA ASN A 26 3.09 13.81 1.89
C ASN A 26 4.59 13.83 2.18
N VAL A 27 5.17 12.71 2.62
CA VAL A 27 6.62 12.60 2.85
C VAL A 27 7.42 12.86 1.56
N LEU A 28 7.02 12.26 0.44
CA LEU A 28 7.68 12.46 -0.85
C LEU A 28 7.59 13.91 -1.33
N THR A 29 6.49 14.59 -1.03
CA THR A 29 6.31 16.02 -1.31
C THR A 29 7.25 16.86 -0.42
N LEU A 30 7.30 16.59 0.89
CA LEU A 30 8.20 17.27 1.82
C LEU A 30 9.69 17.09 1.48
N MET A 31 10.05 15.95 0.89
CA MET A 31 11.42 15.66 0.45
C MET A 31 11.77 16.28 -0.92
N ASN A 32 10.86 17.05 -1.55
CA ASN A 32 11.01 17.57 -2.91
C ASN A 32 11.30 16.47 -3.95
N ILE A 33 10.81 15.24 -3.71
CA ILE A 33 10.83 14.16 -4.70
C ILE A 33 9.70 14.39 -5.71
N ILE A 34 8.54 14.80 -5.20
CA ILE A 34 7.36 15.22 -5.94
C ILE A 34 7.39 16.75 -5.99
N ASP A 35 7.82 17.33 -7.12
CA ASP A 35 7.87 18.77 -7.34
C ASP A 35 6.52 19.26 -7.84
N VAL A 36 5.67 19.73 -6.92
CA VAL A 36 4.24 20.07 -7.16
C VAL A 36 4.05 21.07 -8.31
N GLU A 37 5.06 21.88 -8.62
CA GLU A 37 5.00 22.86 -9.71
C GLU A 37 5.23 22.27 -11.10
N LYS A 38 5.87 21.08 -11.20
CA LYS A 38 6.26 20.46 -12.47
C LYS A 38 5.43 19.23 -12.85
N ILE A 39 4.61 18.72 -11.95
CA ILE A 39 3.83 17.50 -12.18
C ILE A 39 2.54 17.82 -12.94
N PRO A 40 2.11 16.97 -13.89
CA PRO A 40 0.86 17.17 -14.61
C PRO A 40 -0.35 17.26 -13.66
N ASP A 41 -1.32 18.08 -14.06
CA ASP A 41 -2.62 18.14 -13.40
C ASP A 41 -3.23 16.73 -13.28
N GLY A 42 -3.64 16.37 -12.07
CA GLY A 42 -4.21 15.05 -11.78
C GLY A 42 -3.20 13.94 -11.48
N PHE A 43 -1.89 14.22 -11.45
CA PHE A 43 -0.86 13.24 -11.04
C PHE A 43 -1.17 12.61 -9.67
N GLY A 44 -1.49 13.42 -8.67
CA GLY A 44 -1.82 12.95 -7.33
C GLY A 44 -3.05 12.02 -7.31
N ASN A 45 -4.08 12.36 -8.09
CA ASN A 45 -5.29 11.54 -8.20
C ASN A 45 -5.00 10.20 -8.90
N ALA A 46 -4.23 10.22 -10.00
CA ALA A 46 -3.82 9.01 -10.69
C ALA A 46 -2.95 8.10 -9.79
N MET A 47 -2.02 8.69 -9.04
CA MET A 47 -1.17 7.98 -8.08
C MET A 47 -1.99 7.29 -6.99
N ILE A 48 -2.89 8.03 -6.32
CA ILE A 48 -3.75 7.51 -5.26
C ILE A 48 -4.67 6.42 -5.81
N THR A 49 -5.26 6.63 -6.99
CA THR A 49 -6.17 5.65 -7.62
C THR A 49 -5.45 4.34 -7.91
N ARG A 50 -4.26 4.40 -8.52
CA ARG A 50 -3.46 3.20 -8.82
C ARG A 50 -2.94 2.52 -7.54
N ALA A 51 -2.50 3.29 -6.55
CA ALA A 51 -2.10 2.77 -5.24
C ALA A 51 -3.27 2.06 -4.54
N THR A 52 -4.50 2.58 -4.69
CA THR A 52 -5.72 1.97 -4.15
C THR A 52 -6.00 0.60 -4.80
N TYR A 53 -5.84 0.48 -6.12
CA TYR A 53 -5.98 -0.82 -6.80
C TYR A 53 -4.93 -1.83 -6.33
N ILE A 54 -3.69 -1.40 -6.11
CA ILE A 54 -2.61 -2.25 -5.59
C ILE A 54 -2.91 -2.67 -4.15
N TRP A 55 -3.41 -1.75 -3.32
CA TRP A 55 -3.87 -2.06 -1.97
C TRP A 55 -5.00 -3.10 -1.99
N LEU A 56 -6.03 -2.93 -2.82
CA LEU A 56 -7.11 -3.92 -2.98
C LEU A 56 -6.57 -5.30 -3.42
N GLY A 57 -5.68 -5.33 -4.41
CA GLY A 57 -5.04 -6.57 -4.85
C GLY A 57 -4.23 -7.24 -3.73
N SER A 58 -3.49 -6.46 -2.94
CA SER A 58 -2.71 -6.96 -1.81
C SER A 58 -3.58 -7.47 -0.66
N ILE A 59 -4.79 -6.90 -0.46
CA ILE A 59 -5.78 -7.41 0.49
C ILE A 59 -6.23 -8.81 0.10
N VAL A 60 -6.52 -9.04 -1.18
CA VAL A 60 -6.91 -10.36 -1.68
C VAL A 60 -5.78 -11.37 -1.43
N LEU A 61 -4.53 -11.02 -1.71
CA LEU A 61 -3.37 -11.87 -1.43
C LEU A 61 -3.17 -12.14 0.06
N SER A 62 -3.36 -11.12 0.91
CA SER A 62 -3.28 -11.26 2.36
C SER A 62 -4.39 -12.16 2.91
N PHE A 63 -5.59 -12.10 2.33
CA PHE A 63 -6.68 -13.01 2.66
C PHE A 63 -6.33 -14.46 2.31
N PHE A 64 -5.83 -14.72 1.09
CA PHE A 64 -5.38 -16.06 0.71
C PHE A 64 -4.23 -16.59 1.59
N SER A 65 -3.38 -15.70 2.11
CA SER A 65 -2.29 -16.07 3.02
C SER A 65 -2.77 -16.74 4.32
N LEU A 66 -4.01 -16.50 4.75
CA LEU A 66 -4.59 -17.10 5.95
C LEU A 66 -4.76 -18.62 5.85
N PHE A 67 -4.84 -19.14 4.62
CA PHE A 67 -4.98 -20.58 4.33
C PHE A 67 -3.64 -21.27 4.09
N ILE A 68 -2.54 -20.51 3.99
CA ILE A 68 -1.21 -21.05 3.73
C ILE A 68 -0.53 -21.40 5.06
N VAL A 69 0.05 -22.60 5.15
CA VAL A 69 0.78 -23.08 6.34
C VAL A 69 2.27 -22.72 6.28
N ALA A 70 2.80 -22.48 5.08
CA ALA A 70 4.21 -22.18 4.85
C ALA A 70 4.68 -20.84 5.46
N LYS A 71 5.96 -20.78 5.84
CA LYS A 71 6.56 -19.59 6.49
C LYS A 71 6.51 -18.33 5.61
N TRP A 72 6.60 -18.46 4.29
CA TRP A 72 6.57 -17.33 3.36
C TRP A 72 5.20 -16.64 3.27
N ARG A 73 4.15 -17.21 3.87
CA ARG A 73 2.83 -16.56 3.95
C ARG A 73 2.86 -15.16 4.58
N TYR A 74 3.83 -14.87 5.46
CA TYR A 74 3.93 -13.57 6.12
C TYR A 74 4.22 -12.45 5.13
N ILE A 75 4.91 -12.74 4.01
CA ILE A 75 5.13 -11.79 2.93
C ILE A 75 3.78 -11.37 2.34
N LEU A 76 2.96 -12.35 1.96
CA LEU A 76 1.60 -12.10 1.44
C LEU A 76 0.69 -11.45 2.49
N LYS A 77 0.77 -11.88 3.74
CA LYS A 77 -0.03 -11.36 4.85
C LYS A 77 0.21 -9.86 5.05
N LEU A 78 1.47 -9.43 4.97
CA LEU A 78 1.88 -8.04 5.19
C LEU A 78 1.87 -7.21 3.90
N ALA A 79 1.55 -7.79 2.74
CA ALA A 79 1.51 -7.10 1.45
C ALA A 79 0.71 -5.78 1.46
N PRO A 80 -0.45 -5.68 2.15
CA PRO A 80 -1.19 -4.42 2.24
C PRO A 80 -0.43 -3.26 2.86
N LEU A 81 0.56 -3.52 3.71
CA LEU A 81 1.35 -2.47 4.37
C LEU A 81 2.41 -1.87 3.45
N TYR A 82 3.09 -2.71 2.67
CA TYR A 82 4.26 -2.27 1.92
C TYR A 82 3.99 -2.12 0.42
N ALA A 83 3.14 -2.94 -0.19
CA ALA A 83 2.94 -2.94 -1.64
C ALA A 83 2.44 -1.59 -2.20
N PRO A 84 1.36 -0.98 -1.65
CA PRO A 84 0.89 0.31 -2.17
C PRO A 84 1.90 1.45 -1.88
N THR A 85 2.61 1.38 -0.75
CA THR A 85 3.64 2.36 -0.36
C THR A 85 4.85 2.30 -1.28
N ILE A 86 5.36 1.10 -1.57
CA ILE A 86 6.45 0.89 -2.53
C ILE A 86 6.04 1.38 -3.92
N PHE A 87 4.79 1.09 -4.33
CA PHE A 87 4.28 1.58 -5.60
C PHE A 87 4.31 3.11 -5.68
N ILE A 88 3.85 3.83 -4.65
CA ILE A 88 3.87 5.30 -4.63
C ILE A 88 5.29 5.84 -4.81
N ILE A 89 6.26 5.24 -4.12
CA ILE A 89 7.68 5.62 -4.25
C ILE A 89 8.13 5.43 -5.70
N ILE A 90 7.93 4.24 -6.28
CA ILE A 90 8.31 3.94 -7.67
C ILE A 90 7.62 4.89 -8.65
N TYR A 91 6.32 5.12 -8.45
CA TYR A 91 5.51 5.99 -9.30
C TYR A 91 6.01 7.44 -9.27
N ALA A 92 6.36 7.95 -8.09
CA ALA A 92 6.96 9.27 -7.93
C ALA A 92 8.31 9.40 -8.65
N PHE A 93 9.17 8.38 -8.54
CA PHE A 93 10.45 8.38 -9.26
C PHE A 93 10.32 8.24 -10.78
N SER A 94 9.24 7.63 -11.28
CA SER A 94 9.01 7.46 -12.72
C SER A 94 8.70 8.77 -13.48
N GLN A 95 8.43 9.87 -12.76
CA GLN A 95 8.12 11.17 -13.36
C GLN A 95 9.29 12.17 -13.33
N LYS A 96 10.45 11.77 -12.79
CA LYS A 96 11.70 12.54 -12.92
C LYS A 96 12.38 12.19 -14.25
#